data_AF-F2Y4C5-F1
#
_entry.id   AF-F2Y4C5-F1
#
_cell.length_a   1.000
_cell.length_b   1.000
_cell.length_c   1.000
_cell.angle_alpha   90.00
_cell.angle_beta   90.00
_cell.angle_gamma   90.00
#
_symmetry.space_group_name_H-M   'P 1'
#
loop_
_entity.id
_entity.type
_entity.pdbx_description
1 polymer ?
#
loop_
_entity_poly.entity_id
_entity_poly.type
_entity_poly.pdbx_seq_one_letter_code
_entity_poly.pdbx_strand_id
1 'polypeptide(L)'
;SAVPSPPKNVAAEERAAPSPAPAEATPPKPGEAEVPPKHPGVLKVEAILEKVQGLEQAVDNFEGKKTDKKYLMIEEYLTKELLALDSVDPEGRADVRQARRDGVRKVQTILEKLEQKAIDVPGQVQV
;
A
#
# COMPACT_ATOMS: atom_id res chain seq x y z
N SER A 1 -36.94 64.50 21.15
CA SER A 1 -36.02 63.78 20.24
C SER A 1 -35.63 62.48 20.90
N ALA A 2 -36.38 61.39 20.69
CA ALA A 2 -36.47 60.52 19.50
C ALA A 2 -35.64 59.24 19.76
N VAL A 3 -36.39 58.14 19.74
CA VAL A 3 -36.27 56.82 20.37
C VAL A 3 -35.28 55.83 19.70
N PRO A 4 -34.94 54.72 20.38
CA PRO A 4 -33.98 53.69 19.96
C PRO A 4 -34.63 52.57 19.11
N SER A 5 -33.86 51.72 18.42
CA SER A 5 -34.25 50.34 18.04
C SER A 5 -33.09 49.48 17.47
N PRO A 6 -33.07 48.14 17.74
CA PRO A 6 -32.28 47.09 17.05
C PRO A 6 -33.05 46.55 15.82
N PRO A 7 -32.58 45.53 15.04
CA PRO A 7 -32.87 44.11 15.38
C PRO A 7 -31.92 43.01 14.84
N LYS A 8 -32.09 41.81 15.39
CA LYS A 8 -31.77 40.50 14.79
C LYS A 8 -32.86 40.14 13.76
N ASN A 9 -32.50 39.73 12.55
CA ASN A 9 -33.37 39.00 11.60
C ASN A 9 -32.62 37.70 11.25
N VAL A 10 -33.04 36.47 11.53
CA VAL A 10 -34.33 35.75 11.37
C VAL A 10 -34.79 35.67 9.91
N ALA A 11 -34.91 34.40 9.51
CA ALA A 11 -35.30 33.81 8.23
C ALA A 11 -36.68 34.23 7.70
N ALA A 12 -36.91 33.83 6.44
CA ALA A 12 -38.12 33.86 5.59
C ALA A 12 -37.88 34.74 4.34
N GLU A 13 -38.24 34.41 3.10
CA GLU A 13 -39.02 33.33 2.50
C GLU A 13 -39.00 33.60 0.98
N GLU A 14 -38.92 32.58 0.12
CA GLU A 14 -39.50 32.68 -1.22
C GLU A 14 -40.20 31.36 -1.60
N ARG A 15 -41.39 31.19 -1.03
CA ARG A 15 -42.68 30.96 -1.69
C ARG A 15 -42.67 30.29 -3.09
N ALA A 16 -43.23 29.08 -3.18
CA ALA A 16 -44.48 28.73 -3.92
C ALA A 16 -44.53 27.24 -4.38
N ALA A 17 -45.61 26.55 -4.00
CA ALA A 17 -46.02 25.16 -4.30
C ALA A 17 -46.47 24.96 -5.79
N PRO A 18 -46.82 23.75 -6.35
CA PRO A 18 -47.44 22.54 -5.74
C PRO A 18 -47.00 21.12 -6.27
N SER A 19 -47.41 20.04 -5.58
CA SER A 19 -47.31 18.58 -5.93
C SER A 19 -48.24 18.19 -7.12
N PRO A 20 -48.22 16.97 -7.77
CA PRO A 20 -47.84 15.62 -7.29
C PRO A 20 -47.22 14.62 -8.34
N ALA A 21 -47.09 13.34 -7.94
CA ALA A 21 -47.03 12.09 -8.76
C ALA A 21 -45.65 11.48 -9.13
N PRO A 22 -45.59 10.14 -9.32
CA PRO A 22 -44.50 9.27 -8.86
C PRO A 22 -43.64 8.74 -10.01
N ALA A 23 -42.32 8.86 -9.90
CA ALA A 23 -41.39 8.22 -10.81
C ALA A 23 -40.48 7.28 -10.01
N GLU A 24 -40.96 6.04 -9.94
CA GLU A 24 -40.13 4.85 -10.07
C GLU A 24 -38.94 4.72 -9.12
N ALA A 25 -39.19 3.97 -8.05
CA ALA A 25 -38.18 3.02 -7.58
C ALA A 25 -37.80 2.11 -8.76
N THR A 26 -36.88 2.55 -9.61
CA THR A 26 -36.08 1.61 -10.38
C THR A 26 -35.21 0.88 -9.36
N PRO A 27 -35.37 -0.45 -9.18
CA PRO A 27 -34.31 -1.22 -8.56
C PRO A 27 -33.06 -0.94 -9.39
N PRO A 28 -31.91 -0.53 -8.81
CA PRO A 28 -30.68 -0.73 -9.54
C PRO A 28 -30.64 -2.23 -9.83
N LYS A 29 -30.72 -2.56 -11.12
CA LYS A 29 -30.39 -3.89 -11.63
C LYS A 29 -29.14 -4.38 -10.88
N PRO A 30 -29.04 -5.67 -10.54
CA PRO A 30 -27.76 -6.30 -10.25
C PRO A 30 -26.94 -6.29 -11.55
N GLY A 31 -26.51 -5.11 -11.99
CA GLY A 31 -25.48 -4.95 -13.00
C GLY A 31 -24.21 -5.33 -12.28
N GLU A 32 -23.60 -6.42 -12.77
CA GLU A 32 -22.27 -6.89 -12.45
C GLU A 32 -21.50 -6.00 -11.48
N ALA A 33 -21.15 -6.57 -10.33
CA ALA A 33 -19.96 -6.16 -9.61
C ALA A 33 -18.77 -6.35 -10.56
N GLU A 34 -18.58 -5.43 -11.50
CA GLU A 34 -17.36 -5.25 -12.23
C GLU A 34 -16.40 -4.72 -11.17
N VAL A 35 -15.72 -5.68 -10.53
CA VAL A 35 -14.66 -5.42 -9.57
C VAL A 35 -13.77 -4.40 -10.25
N PRO A 36 -13.65 -3.15 -9.75
CA PRO A 36 -12.87 -2.14 -10.43
C PRO A 36 -11.49 -2.73 -10.69
N PRO A 37 -10.98 -2.67 -11.94
CA PRO A 37 -9.73 -3.33 -12.29
C PRO A 37 -8.67 -2.94 -11.28
N LYS A 38 -8.05 -3.95 -10.65
CA LYS A 38 -7.03 -3.75 -9.62
C LYS A 38 -6.00 -2.77 -10.16
N HIS A 39 -5.76 -1.71 -9.39
CA HIS A 39 -4.85 -0.65 -9.79
C HIS A 39 -3.46 -1.22 -10.14
N PRO A 40 -2.82 -0.77 -11.24
CA PRO A 40 -1.56 -1.35 -11.70
C PRO A 40 -0.45 -1.29 -10.64
N GLY A 41 -0.45 -0.26 -9.78
CA GLY A 41 0.46 -0.18 -8.64
C GLY A 41 0.25 -1.28 -7.60
N VAL A 42 -1.01 -1.67 -7.31
CA VAL A 42 -1.30 -2.78 -6.39
C VAL A 42 -0.83 -4.09 -6.99
N LEU A 43 -1.10 -4.33 -8.27
CA LEU A 43 -0.66 -5.55 -8.98
C LEU A 43 0.87 -5.69 -9.00
N LYS A 44 1.59 -4.58 -9.22
CA LYS A 44 3.07 -4.58 -9.14
C LYS A 44 3.56 -4.95 -7.75
N VAL A 45 2.97 -4.37 -6.70
CA VAL A 45 3.33 -4.71 -5.32
C VAL A 45 3.00 -6.17 -5.00
N GLU A 46 1.83 -6.67 -5.38
CA GLU A 46 1.44 -8.08 -5.21
C GLU A 46 2.47 -9.02 -5.87
N ALA A 47 2.87 -8.75 -7.11
CA ALA A 47 3.86 -9.55 -7.83
C ALA A 47 5.25 -9.52 -7.18
N ILE A 48 5.67 -8.37 -6.63
CA ILE A 48 6.93 -8.28 -5.89
C ILE A 48 6.83 -9.08 -4.58
N LEU A 49 5.73 -8.95 -3.85
CA LEU A 49 5.50 -9.68 -2.59
C LEU A 49 5.53 -11.20 -2.78
N GLU A 50 5.05 -11.70 -3.91
CA GLU A 50 5.15 -13.12 -4.27
C GLU A 50 6.61 -13.58 -4.39
N LYS A 51 7.46 -12.79 -5.07
CA LYS A 51 8.89 -13.09 -5.16
C LYS A 51 9.59 -12.99 -3.80
N VAL A 52 9.23 -11.97 -3.01
CA VAL A 52 9.74 -11.77 -1.64
C VAL A 52 9.40 -12.98 -0.76
N GLN A 53 8.23 -13.60 -0.95
CA GLN A 53 7.87 -14.83 -0.23
C GLN A 53 8.79 -16.01 -0.60
N GLY A 54 9.16 -16.15 -1.88
CA GLY A 54 10.15 -17.16 -2.29
C GLY A 54 11.53 -16.91 -1.69
N LEU A 55 11.95 -15.63 -1.63
CA LEU A 55 13.21 -15.23 -0.99
C LEU A 55 13.19 -15.46 0.52
N GLU A 56 12.07 -15.17 1.19
CA GLU A 56 11.86 -15.47 2.61
C GLU A 56 12.04 -16.96 2.91
N GLN A 57 11.46 -17.85 2.10
CA GLN A 57 11.69 -19.29 2.23
C GLN A 57 13.16 -19.67 1.97
N ALA A 58 13.82 -19.02 1.02
CA ALA A 58 15.24 -19.25 0.77
C ALA A 58 16.10 -18.83 1.98
N VAL A 59 15.77 -17.71 2.63
CA VAL A 59 16.39 -17.25 3.89
C VAL A 59 16.09 -18.23 5.02
N ASP A 60 14.85 -18.71 5.16
CA ASP A 60 14.46 -19.67 6.20
C ASP A 60 15.20 -21.00 6.11
N ASN A 61 15.54 -21.42 4.88
CA ASN A 61 16.35 -22.60 4.61
C ASN A 61 17.84 -22.28 4.38
N PHE A 62 18.27 -21.03 4.56
CA PHE A 62 19.66 -20.64 4.41
C PHE A 62 20.48 -21.10 5.64
N GLU A 63 21.61 -21.72 5.38
CA GLU A 63 22.62 -22.06 6.38
C GLU A 63 23.97 -21.87 5.70
N GLY A 64 24.84 -21.05 6.29
CA GLY A 64 26.09 -20.66 5.64
C GLY A 64 26.68 -19.38 6.21
N LYS A 65 27.68 -18.84 5.52
CA LYS A 65 28.41 -17.62 5.85
C LYS A 65 27.95 -16.46 4.96
N LYS A 66 28.20 -15.23 5.41
CA LYS A 66 27.93 -14.02 4.59
C LYS A 66 28.75 -13.96 3.29
N THR A 67 29.86 -14.69 3.22
CA THR A 67 30.69 -14.81 2.02
C THR A 67 30.21 -15.88 1.05
N ASP A 68 29.22 -16.70 1.42
CA ASP A 68 28.72 -17.75 0.55
C ASP A 68 27.95 -17.14 -0.63
N LYS A 69 28.17 -17.71 -1.82
CA LYS A 69 27.47 -17.28 -3.03
C LYS A 69 25.95 -17.29 -2.85
N LYS A 70 25.40 -18.24 -2.09
CA LYS A 70 23.97 -18.32 -1.81
C LYS A 70 23.49 -17.13 -0.97
N TYR A 71 24.27 -16.67 0.00
CA TYR A 71 23.95 -15.47 0.78
C TYR A 71 23.89 -14.24 -0.15
N LEU A 72 24.98 -14.01 -0.89
CA LEU A 72 25.12 -12.85 -1.78
C LEU A 72 24.01 -12.81 -2.84
N MET A 73 23.63 -13.96 -3.39
CA MET A 73 22.52 -14.04 -4.34
C MET A 73 21.18 -13.69 -3.69
N ILE A 74 20.87 -14.22 -2.51
CA ILE A 74 19.59 -13.93 -1.83
C ILE A 74 19.53 -12.44 -1.45
N GLU A 75 20.62 -11.89 -0.92
CA GLU A 75 20.76 -10.47 -0.58
C GLU A 75 20.59 -9.56 -1.82
N GLU A 76 21.23 -9.91 -2.93
CA GLU A 76 21.09 -9.17 -4.19
C GLU A 76 19.63 -9.18 -4.69
N TYR A 77 18.96 -10.32 -4.65
CA TYR A 77 17.56 -10.41 -5.06
C TYR A 77 16.62 -9.65 -4.13
N LEU A 78 16.81 -9.73 -2.81
CA LEU A 78 16.03 -8.95 -1.85
C LEU A 78 16.21 -7.44 -2.09
N THR A 79 17.44 -6.99 -2.33
CA THR A 79 17.74 -5.59 -2.65
C THR A 79 17.08 -5.15 -3.96
N LYS A 80 17.04 -6.02 -4.99
CA LYS A 80 16.33 -5.75 -6.25
C LYS A 80 14.83 -5.59 -6.02
N GLU A 81 14.21 -6.45 -5.22
CA GLU A 81 12.78 -6.33 -4.90
C GLU A 81 12.47 -5.08 -4.06
N LEU A 82 13.39 -4.63 -3.19
CA LEU A 82 13.26 -3.38 -2.46
C LEU A 82 13.24 -2.15 -3.40
N LEU A 83 14.17 -2.10 -4.35
CA LEU A 83 14.20 -1.06 -5.39
C LEU A 83 12.95 -1.09 -6.27
N ALA A 84 12.47 -2.29 -6.62
CA ALA A 84 11.26 -2.47 -7.40
C ALA A 84 10.03 -1.93 -6.64
N LEU A 85 9.90 -2.24 -5.34
CA LEU A 85 8.85 -1.68 -4.47
C LEU A 85 8.94 -0.16 -4.41
N ASP A 86 10.15 0.38 -4.28
CA ASP A 86 10.35 1.83 -4.21
C ASP A 86 10.02 2.56 -5.51
N SER A 87 10.18 1.90 -6.65
CA SER A 87 9.79 2.43 -7.96
C SER A 87 8.28 2.43 -8.21
N VAL A 88 7.47 1.75 -7.38
CA VAL A 88 6.01 1.73 -7.57
C VAL A 88 5.42 3.09 -7.20
N ASP A 89 4.79 3.71 -8.20
CA ASP A 89 4.00 4.92 -8.03
C ASP A 89 2.62 4.58 -7.43
N PRO A 90 2.25 5.16 -6.27
CA PRO A 90 0.93 4.99 -5.69
C PRO A 90 -0.19 5.77 -6.39
N GLU A 91 0.09 6.69 -7.32
CA GLU A 91 -0.91 7.55 -8.01
C GLU A 91 -1.93 8.20 -7.04
N GLY A 92 -1.48 8.54 -5.83
CA GLY A 92 -2.35 9.11 -4.80
C GLY A 92 -3.25 8.09 -4.06
N ARG A 93 -3.23 6.80 -4.39
CA ARG A 93 -4.02 5.78 -3.67
C ARG A 93 -3.35 5.30 -2.38
N ALA A 94 -4.13 5.25 -1.30
CA ALA A 94 -3.63 4.93 0.04
C ALA A 94 -3.29 3.44 0.22
N ASP A 95 -4.06 2.57 -0.43
CA ASP A 95 -3.86 1.11 -0.46
C ASP A 95 -2.49 0.76 -1.07
N VAL A 96 -2.13 1.36 -2.21
CA VAL A 96 -0.82 1.15 -2.84
C VAL A 96 0.31 1.64 -1.93
N ARG A 97 0.16 2.84 -1.33
CA ARG A 97 1.16 3.36 -0.38
C ARG A 97 1.35 2.46 0.83
N GLN A 98 0.26 1.88 1.34
CA GLN A 98 0.32 0.96 2.46
C GLN A 98 1.00 -0.34 2.04
N ALA A 99 0.53 -0.99 0.97
CA ALA A 99 1.10 -2.23 0.48
C ALA A 99 2.60 -2.10 0.15
N ARG A 100 3.01 -0.99 -0.45
CA ARG A 100 4.43 -0.69 -0.70
C ARG A 100 5.22 -0.60 0.61
N ARG A 101 4.76 0.19 1.58
CA ARG A 101 5.46 0.35 2.88
C ARG A 101 5.56 -0.98 3.62
N ASP A 102 4.48 -1.76 3.61
CA ASP A 102 4.45 -3.08 4.25
C ASP A 102 5.41 -4.04 3.54
N GLY A 103 5.46 -4.00 2.20
CA GLY A 103 6.43 -4.77 1.42
C GLY A 103 7.88 -4.38 1.70
N VAL A 104 8.19 -3.09 1.75
CA VAL A 104 9.54 -2.60 2.07
C VAL A 104 9.96 -3.06 3.47
N ARG A 105 9.08 -2.91 4.46
CA ARG A 105 9.33 -3.40 5.82
C ARG A 105 9.57 -4.91 5.83
N LYS A 106 8.76 -5.68 5.09
CA LYS A 106 8.92 -7.14 4.99
C LYS A 106 10.30 -7.51 4.41
N VAL A 107 10.71 -6.88 3.31
CA VAL A 107 12.03 -7.13 2.69
C VAL A 107 13.16 -6.80 3.66
N GLN A 108 13.09 -5.68 4.38
CA GLN A 108 14.08 -5.31 5.39
C GLN A 108 14.17 -6.35 6.51
N THR A 109 13.03 -6.81 7.04
CA THR A 109 13.01 -7.87 8.05
C THR A 109 13.63 -9.18 7.55
N ILE A 110 13.42 -9.53 6.28
CA ILE A 110 14.01 -10.74 5.69
C ILE A 110 15.53 -10.58 5.51
N LEU A 111 16.01 -9.41 5.11
CA LEU A 111 17.45 -9.10 5.03
C LEU A 111 18.12 -9.21 6.42
N GLU A 112 17.52 -8.58 7.44
CA GLU A 112 18.02 -8.69 8.82
C GLU A 112 18.06 -10.16 9.30
N LYS A 113 17.03 -10.95 8.97
CA LYS A 113 16.99 -12.38 9.28
C LYS A 113 18.10 -13.14 8.56
N LEU A 114 18.36 -12.84 7.29
CA LEU A 114 19.44 -13.44 6.52
C LEU A 114 20.80 -13.13 7.16
N GLU A 115 21.03 -11.88 7.57
CA GLU A 115 22.25 -11.46 8.27
C GLU A 115 22.44 -12.18 9.61
N GLN A 116 21.36 -12.37 10.38
CA GLN A 116 21.39 -13.08 11.67
C GLN A 116 21.64 -14.58 11.51
N LYS A 117 21.11 -15.18 10.45
CA LYS A 117 21.30 -16.61 10.15
C LYS A 117 22.66 -16.90 9.56
N ALA A 118 23.22 -15.95 8.82
CA ALA A 118 24.53 -16.08 8.27
C ALA A 118 25.59 -15.95 9.36
N ILE A 119 26.50 -16.93 9.41
CA ILE A 119 27.64 -16.86 10.31
C ILE A 119 28.52 -15.72 9.82
N ASP A 120 28.54 -14.64 10.61
CA ASP A 120 29.55 -13.60 10.47
C ASP A 120 30.88 -14.22 10.85
N VAL A 121 31.81 -14.34 9.90
CA VAL A 121 33.18 -14.75 10.21
C VAL A 121 33.96 -13.46 10.45
N PRO A 122 34.16 -13.02 11.71
CA PRO A 122 35.02 -11.90 11.99
C PRO A 122 36.46 -12.33 11.68
N GLY A 123 36.95 -12.04 10.47
CA GLY A 123 38.38 -12.26 10.18
C GLY A 123 38.79 -12.67 8.78
N GLN A 124 38.16 -12.17 7.71
CA GLN A 124 38.80 -12.18 6.38
C GLN A 124 39.13 -10.77 5.91
N VAL A 125 39.97 -10.11 6.71
CA VAL A 125 40.94 -9.11 6.24
C VAL A 125 42.34 -9.69 6.49
N GLN A 126 42.79 -10.51 5.56
CA GLN A 126 44.17 -11.00 5.49
C GLN A 126 44.38 -11.26 3.99
N VAL A 127 45.17 -10.52 3.23
CA VAL A 127 46.46 -9.83 3.44
C VAL A 127 46.56 -8.64 2.48
#